data_AF-A0A3L6FCW0-F1
#
_entry.id   AF-A0A3L6FCW0-F1
#
_cell.length_a   1.000
_cell.length_b   1.000
_cell.length_c   1.000
_cell.angle_alpha   90.00
_cell.angle_beta   90.00
_cell.angle_gamma   90.00
#
_symmetry.space_group_name_H-M   'P 1'
#
loop_
_entity.id
_entity.type
_entity.pdbx_description
1 polymer ?
#
loop_
_entity_poly.entity_id
_entity_poly.type
_entity_poly.pdbx_seq_one_letter_code
_entity_poly.pdbx_strand_id
1 'polypeptide(L)'
;MFDFVNIVEGNFMITCCILHKSKGLMWNFIIVYGPAQTDYRDSFLSEFSDVCATSKVPLLFGGDFNILRGVDETNKPCTLNMKYFV
;
A
#
# COMPACT_ATOMS: atom_id res chain seq x y z
N MET A 1 10.84 -23.07 0.02
CA MET A 1 11.95 -22.14 0.29
C MET A 1 11.69 -20.86 -0.48
N PHE A 2 11.81 -19.71 0.19
CA PHE A 2 11.64 -18.38 -0.41
C PHE A 2 12.99 -17.71 -0.55
N ASP A 3 13.18 -16.99 -1.65
CA ASP A 3 14.38 -16.20 -1.94
C ASP A 3 14.04 -14.74 -2.15
N PHE A 4 14.96 -13.86 -1.75
CA PHE A 4 14.91 -12.45 -2.10
C PHE A 4 15.46 -12.24 -3.51
N VAL A 5 14.68 -11.58 -4.35
CA VAL A 5 15.07 -11.27 -5.74
C VAL A 5 15.53 -9.82 -5.85
N ASN A 6 14.74 -8.90 -5.31
CA ASN A 6 15.02 -7.47 -5.42
C ASN A 6 14.31 -6.68 -4.31
N ILE A 7 14.85 -5.51 -3.99
CA ILE A 7 14.21 -4.51 -3.14
C ILE A 7 14.25 -3.18 -3.89
N VAL A 8 13.11 -2.51 -3.98
CA VAL A 8 12.96 -1.19 -4.57
C VAL A 8 12.47 -0.25 -3.49
N GLU A 9 13.23 0.80 -3.24
CA GLU A 9 12.86 1.87 -2.33
C GLU A 9 12.21 3.00 -3.15
N GLY A 10 10.95 3.30 -2.84
CA GLY A 10 10.23 4.47 -3.31
C GLY A 10 10.17 5.54 -2.22
N ASN A 11 9.53 6.68 -2.51
CA ASN A 11 9.44 7.77 -1.54
C ASN A 11 8.44 7.47 -0.42
N PHE A 12 7.43 6.65 -0.72
CA PHE A 12 6.35 6.31 0.23
C PHE A 12 6.21 4.82 0.47
N MET A 13 6.84 3.98 -0.36
CA MET A 13 6.74 2.53 -0.22
C MET A 13 8.04 1.82 -0.53
N ILE A 14 8.27 0.73 0.20
CA ILE A 14 9.36 -0.20 -0.07
C ILE A 14 8.76 -1.47 -0.63
N THR A 15 9.20 -1.86 -1.83
CA THR A 15 8.78 -3.09 -2.49
C THR A 15 9.86 -4.15 -2.39
N CYS A 16 9.50 -5.34 -1.96
CA CYS A 16 10.37 -6.50 -1.86
C CYS A 16 9.84 -7.63 -2.73
N CYS A 17 10.62 -8.03 -3.73
CA CYS A 17 10.31 -9.12 -4.64
C CYS A 17 10.84 -10.44 -4.07
N ILE A 18 9.93 -11.39 -3.81
CA ILE A 18 10.24 -12.69 -3.23
C ILE A 18 9.87 -13.79 -4.22
N LEU A 19 10.78 -14.73 -4.46
CA LEU A 19 10.57 -15.91 -5.27
C LEU A 19 10.27 -17.13 -4.40
N HIS A 20 9.13 -17.76 -4.61
CA HIS A 20 8.81 -19.07 -4.07
C HIS A 20 9.41 -20.16 -4.97
N LYS A 21 10.62 -20.62 -4.65
CA LYS A 21 11.40 -21.54 -5.51
C LYS A 21 10.69 -22.83 -5.89
N SER A 22 9.93 -23.43 -4.98
CA SER A 22 9.24 -24.70 -5.25
C SER A 22 8.02 -24.57 -6.16
N LYS A 23 7.44 -23.36 -6.26
CA LYS A 23 6.27 -23.10 -7.13
C LYS A 23 6.62 -22.24 -8.35
N GLY A 24 7.84 -21.71 -8.43
CA GLY A 24 8.24 -20.75 -9.47
C GLY A 24 7.43 -19.44 -9.43
N LEU A 25 6.76 -19.13 -8.31
CA LEU A 25 5.90 -17.97 -8.18
C LEU A 25 6.67 -16.80 -7.56
N MET A 26 6.58 -15.63 -8.19
CA MET A 26 7.10 -14.39 -7.64
C MET A 26 5.98 -13.59 -6.97
N TRP A 27 6.32 -12.89 -5.91
CA TRP A 27 5.42 -12.05 -5.14
C TRP A 27 6.11 -10.73 -4.84
N ASN A 28 5.38 -9.63 -4.91
CA ASN A 28 5.86 -8.34 -4.48
C ASN A 28 5.18 -7.98 -3.16
N PHE A 29 5.98 -7.92 -2.09
CA PHE A 29 5.59 -7.49 -0.77
C PHE A 29 5.91 -6.01 -0.64
N ILE A 30 4.89 -5.19 -0.46
CA ILE A 30 5.01 -3.74 -0.47
C ILE A 30 4.63 -3.22 0.90
N ILE A 31 5.57 -2.59 1.58
CA ILE A 31 5.32 -1.90 2.83
C ILE A 31 5.14 -0.42 2.52
N VAL A 32 3.98 0.11 2.87
CA VAL A 32 3.58 1.49 2.65
C VAL A 32 3.75 2.29 3.93
N TYR A 33 4.35 3.47 3.78
CA TYR A 33 4.43 4.54 4.77
C TYR A 33 3.79 5.79 4.17
N GLY A 34 2.47 5.85 4.21
CA GLY A 34 1.76 6.93 3.56
C GLY A 34 1.91 8.27 4.30
N PRO A 35 1.68 9.37 3.58
CA PRO A 35 2.00 10.70 4.05
C PRO A 35 1.03 11.19 5.15
N ALA A 36 1.58 11.78 6.21
CA ALA A 36 0.77 12.41 7.27
C ALA A 36 0.20 13.77 6.88
N GLN A 37 0.78 14.43 5.86
CA GLN A 37 0.39 15.75 5.38
C GLN A 37 -0.32 15.63 4.03
N THR A 38 -1.35 16.45 3.81
CA THR A 38 -2.17 16.42 2.58
C THR A 38 -1.39 16.71 1.31
N ASP A 39 -0.32 17.50 1.41
CA ASP A 39 0.43 18.00 0.25
C ASP A 39 1.21 16.90 -0.49
N TYR A 40 1.48 15.78 0.19
CA TYR A 40 2.16 14.63 -0.41
C TYR A 40 1.19 13.53 -0.88
N ARG A 41 -0.12 13.73 -0.71
CA ARG A 41 -1.15 12.74 -1.06
C ARG A 41 -1.14 12.40 -2.54
N ASP A 42 -1.06 13.40 -3.42
CA ASP A 42 -1.12 13.18 -4.87
C ASP A 42 0.13 12.45 -5.36
N SER A 43 1.31 12.83 -4.85
CA SER A 43 2.57 12.13 -5.12
C SER A 43 2.54 10.68 -4.65
N PHE A 44 1.98 10.44 -3.46
CA PHE A 44 1.78 9.08 -2.93
C PHE A 44 0.84 8.26 -3.82
N LEU A 45 -0.30 8.81 -4.23
CA LEU A 45 -1.26 8.12 -5.09
C LEU A 45 -0.69 7.83 -6.49
N SER A 46 0.13 8.73 -7.03
CA SER A 46 0.83 8.49 -8.29
C SER A 46 1.79 7.31 -8.17
N GLU A 47 2.67 7.31 -7.16
CA GLU A 47 3.62 6.22 -6.92
C GLU A 47 2.88 4.88 -6.69
N PHE A 48 1.79 4.91 -5.91
CA PHE A 48 0.97 3.73 -5.64
C PHE A 48 0.30 3.17 -6.90
N SER A 49 -0.27 4.04 -7.74
CA SER A 49 -0.87 3.68 -9.02
C SER A 49 0.16 3.06 -9.97
N ASP A 50 1.35 3.66 -10.04
CA ASP A 50 2.43 3.18 -10.91
C ASP A 50 2.90 1.78 -10.50
N VAL A 51 3.02 1.51 -9.19
CA VAL A 51 3.37 0.17 -8.68
C VAL A 51 2.29 -0.86 -9.01
N CYS A 52 1.01 -0.48 -8.91
CA CYS A 52 -0.10 -1.36 -9.29
C CYS A 52 -0.14 -1.64 -10.79
N ALA A 53 0.14 -0.64 -11.62
CA ALA A 53 0.08 -0.75 -13.08
C ALA A 53 1.28 -1.52 -13.68
N THR A 54 2.45 -1.39 -13.07
CA THR A 54 3.70 -1.99 -13.59
C THR A 54 3.93 -3.42 -13.11
N SER A 55 3.35 -3.81 -11.96
CA SER A 55 3.54 -5.15 -11.42
C SER A 55 2.77 -6.22 -12.20
N LYS A 56 3.50 -7.21 -12.70
CA LYS A 56 2.96 -8.39 -13.40
C LYS A 56 2.79 -9.61 -12.48
N VAL A 57 3.10 -9.45 -11.20
CA VAL A 57 3.08 -10.50 -10.19
C VAL A 57 2.11 -10.13 -9.07
N PRO A 58 1.59 -11.12 -8.32
CA PRO A 58 0.74 -10.86 -7.15
C PRO A 58 1.37 -9.85 -6.20
N LEU A 59 0.59 -8.85 -5.84
CA LEU A 59 0.96 -7.78 -4.91
C LEU A 59 0.37 -8.06 -3.53
N LEU A 60 1.18 -7.92 -2.49
CA LEU A 60 0.72 -7.87 -1.12
C LEU A 60 1.15 -6.54 -0.51
N PHE A 61 0.18 -5.66 -0.25
CA PHE A 61 0.42 -4.40 0.44
C PHE A 61 0.22 -4.56 1.95
N GLY A 62 1.06 -3.90 2.73
CA GLY A 62 0.94 -3.78 4.18
C GLY A 62 1.52 -2.44 4.65
N GLY A 63 1.47 -2.20 5.97
CA GLY A 63 1.96 -0.96 6.57
C GLY A 63 0.85 0.02 6.92
N ASP A 64 1.21 1.29 7.09
CA ASP A 64 0.28 2.35 7.41
C ASP A 64 0.16 3.29 6.21
N PHE A 65 -1.02 3.27 5.60
CA PHE A 65 -1.30 4.11 4.44
C PHE A 65 -1.48 5.57 4.84
N ASN A 66 -1.80 5.87 6.10
CA ASN A 66 -2.02 7.21 6.63
C ASN A 66 -2.80 8.16 5.69
N ILE A 67 -3.69 7.61 4.85
CA ILE A 67 -4.58 8.37 3.99
C ILE A 67 -5.67 8.88 4.93
N LEU A 68 -5.37 9.95 5.66
CA LEU A 68 -6.30 10.46 6.64
C LEU A 68 -7.64 10.79 5.96
N ARG A 69 -8.66 10.32 6.68
CA ARG A 69 -10.11 10.42 6.49
C ARG A 69 -10.54 11.77 5.90
N GLY A 70 -11.60 11.73 5.10
CA GLY A 70 -12.19 12.88 4.42
C GLY A 70 -12.43 14.08 5.33
N VAL A 71 -12.62 15.22 4.67
CA VAL A 71 -12.64 16.59 5.22
C VAL A 71 -13.73 16.85 6.28
N ASP A 72 -14.53 15.84 6.66
CA ASP A 72 -15.66 15.95 7.58
C ASP A 72 -15.43 15.39 9.00
N GLU A 73 -14.31 14.74 9.32
CA GLU A 73 -14.15 14.06 10.62
C GLU A 73 -13.01 14.61 11.49
N THR A 74 -13.15 15.87 11.91
CA THR A 74 -12.77 16.23 13.29
C THR A 74 -13.94 16.92 14.00
N ASN A 75 -14.21 16.41 15.21
CA ASN A 75 -15.11 16.90 16.27
C ASN A 75 -16.56 16.37 16.39
N LYS A 76 -16.84 15.07 16.22
CA LYS A 76 -17.99 14.44 16.93
C LYS A 76 -17.70 13.02 17.43
N PRO A 77 -18.18 12.65 18.64
CA PRO A 77 -17.92 11.35 19.24
C PRO A 77 -18.60 10.24 18.45
N CYS A 78 -17.88 9.11 18.36
CA CYS A 78 -18.31 7.80 17.88
C CYS A 78 -19.83 7.60 17.81
N THR A 79 -20.38 7.47 16.60
CA THR A 79 -21.61 6.70 16.38
C THR A 79 -21.49 5.99 15.04
N LEU A 80 -20.79 4.85 15.05
CA LEU A 80 -20.67 3.98 13.88
C LEU A 80 -22.04 3.33 13.62
N ASN A 81 -22.83 3.87 12.70
CA ASN A 81 -23.94 3.14 12.11
C ASN A 81 -23.39 2.32 10.94
N MET A 82 -23.23 1.01 11.17
CA MET A 82 -22.96 0.03 10.11
C MET A 82 -24.14 -0.04 9.14
N LYS A 83 -24.14 0.82 8.13
CA LYS A 83 -24.85 0.61 6.88
C LYS A 83 -23.84 0.89 5.78
N TYR A 84 -23.89 0.11 4.70
CA TYR A 84 -22.94 0.08 3.59
C TYR A 84 -21.71 -0.82 3.79
N PHE A 85 -21.95 -2.09 4.12
CA PHE A 85 -21.43 -3.16 3.29
C PHE A 85 -22.61 -4.08 2.98
N VAL A 86 -22.93 -4.20 1.69
CA VAL A 86 -23.91 -5.15 1.14
C VAL A 86 -23.38 -6.56 1.30
#